data_AF-A0A2R7KZP5-F1
#
_entry.id   AF-A0A2R7KZP5-F1
#
_cell.length_a   1.000
_cell.length_b   1.000
_cell.length_c   1.000
_cell.angle_alpha   90.00
_cell.angle_beta   90.00
_cell.angle_gamma   90.00
#
_symmetry.space_group_name_H-M   'P 1'
#
loop_
_entity.id
_entity.type
_entity.pdbx_description
1 polymer ?
#
loop_
_entity_poly.entity_id
_entity_poly.type
_entity_poly.pdbx_seq_one_letter_code
_entity_poly.pdbx_strand_id
1 'polypeptide(L)'
;MYLVKSPLLLKWYYPSLVWNKSRSDKVIYLTFDDGPIPDVTDFVLKTLKSFQAKATFFCIGDNITKYPEIFQRVIDQGHGIGNHTYNHLKGWKTADELYFRNFSQCQKLTATNLFRPPYGRIKKSQIKEIGKCYPNMKIIMWDVLSGDFDINLAPHKCFENVIKHTVNGSVIVFHDSLKAFDRLEYALPRTLQYFHERGYTFETL
;
A
#
# COMPACT_ATOMS: atom_id res chain seq x y z
N MET A 1 -3.95 19.07 -0.08
CA MET A 1 -3.73 18.82 1.36
C MET A 1 -4.19 17.41 1.68
N TYR A 2 -3.30 16.57 2.20
CA TYR A 2 -3.60 15.21 2.69
C TYR A 2 -3.25 15.13 4.17
N LEU A 3 -3.82 14.18 4.88
CA LEU A 3 -3.53 13.94 6.28
C LEU A 3 -2.58 12.76 6.40
N VAL A 4 -1.45 12.98 7.08
CA VAL A 4 -0.43 11.95 7.32
C VAL A 4 -1.00 10.82 8.17
N LYS A 5 -1.74 11.16 9.23
CA LYS A 5 -2.48 10.17 10.04
C LYS A 5 -3.92 10.06 9.57
N SER A 6 -4.42 8.84 9.45
CA SER A 6 -5.83 8.60 9.16
C SER A 6 -6.73 9.18 10.26
N PRO A 7 -7.73 10.03 9.92
CA PRO A 7 -8.69 10.58 10.87
C PRO A 7 -9.55 9.50 11.53
N LEU A 8 -9.74 9.61 12.84
CA LEU A 8 -10.62 8.70 13.60
C LEU A 8 -12.06 8.68 13.06
N LEU A 9 -12.58 9.84 12.62
CA LEU A 9 -13.91 9.95 12.04
C LEU A 9 -14.08 9.11 10.76
N LEU A 10 -13.03 8.99 9.94
CA LEU A 10 -13.08 8.16 8.74
C LEU A 10 -13.07 6.66 9.07
N LYS A 11 -12.30 6.27 10.10
CA LYS A 11 -12.32 4.88 10.60
C LYS A 11 -13.69 4.49 11.13
N TRP A 12 -14.32 5.41 11.87
CA TRP A 12 -15.68 5.22 12.37
C TRP A 12 -16.72 5.12 11.25
N TYR A 13 -16.60 5.93 10.20
CA TYR A 13 -17.53 5.89 9.07
C TYR A 13 -17.37 4.64 8.18
N TYR A 14 -16.17 4.05 8.15
CA TYR A 14 -15.82 2.84 7.40
C TYR A 14 -15.22 1.75 8.31
N PRO A 15 -16.02 1.20 9.24
CA PRO A 15 -15.53 0.28 10.26
C PRO A 15 -15.19 -1.10 9.71
N SER A 16 -15.72 -1.46 8.54
CA SER A 16 -15.43 -2.73 7.86
C SER A 16 -14.11 -2.72 7.07
N LEU A 17 -13.47 -1.57 6.90
CA LEU A 17 -12.17 -1.48 6.22
C LEU A 17 -11.03 -1.61 7.23
N VAL A 18 -9.90 -2.14 6.78
CA VAL A 18 -8.72 -2.35 7.64
C VAL A 18 -7.84 -1.10 7.59
N TRP A 19 -7.75 -0.38 8.70
CA TRP A 19 -6.93 0.83 8.82
C TRP A 19 -5.59 0.59 9.51
N ASN A 20 -5.57 -0.36 10.44
CA ASN A 20 -4.39 -0.78 11.19
C ASN A 20 -4.60 -2.22 11.69
N LYS A 21 -3.52 -2.85 12.13
CA LYS A 21 -3.50 -4.18 12.74
C LYS A 21 -3.46 -4.04 14.27
N SER A 22 -3.15 -5.15 14.96
CA SER A 22 -3.12 -5.18 16.43
C SER A 22 -2.13 -4.17 16.99
N ARG A 23 -2.51 -3.52 18.10
CA ARG A 23 -1.64 -2.57 18.82
C ARG A 23 -0.80 -3.23 19.90
N SER A 24 -0.99 -4.54 20.14
CA SER A 24 -0.27 -5.32 21.17
C SER A 24 1.22 -5.42 20.88
N ASP A 25 1.58 -5.73 19.64
CA ASP A 25 2.92 -6.15 19.28
C ASP A 25 3.66 -5.07 18.50
N LYS A 26 5.00 -5.04 18.64
CA LYS A 26 5.88 -4.13 17.89
C LYS A 26 6.04 -4.60 16.43
N VAL A 27 4.93 -4.67 15.71
CA VAL A 27 4.89 -5.03 14.29
C VAL A 27 4.44 -3.83 13.47
N ILE A 28 5.11 -3.56 12.36
CA ILE A 28 4.73 -2.54 11.37
C ILE A 28 4.43 -3.23 10.04
N TYR A 29 3.39 -2.75 9.35
CA TYR A 29 2.97 -3.28 8.06
C TYR A 29 3.28 -2.24 6.98
N LEU A 30 4.46 -2.36 6.36
CA LEU A 30 4.82 -1.53 5.22
C LEU A 30 4.03 -1.96 4.00
N THR A 31 3.49 -0.98 3.28
CA THR A 31 2.74 -1.20 2.06
C THR A 31 3.21 -0.27 0.95
N PHE A 32 3.27 -0.80 -0.27
CA PHE A 32 3.72 -0.08 -1.46
C PHE A 32 2.60 -0.08 -2.49
N ASP A 33 2.17 1.09 -2.93
CA ASP A 33 1.15 1.27 -3.95
C ASP A 33 1.80 1.63 -5.30
N ASP A 34 1.10 1.29 -6.38
CA ASP A 34 1.35 1.65 -7.79
C ASP A 34 2.26 0.71 -8.58
N GLY A 35 3.13 -0.07 -7.94
CA GLY A 35 4.04 -0.98 -8.62
C GLY A 35 3.38 -2.12 -9.42
N PRO A 36 4.18 -3.00 -10.04
CA PRO A 36 5.64 -2.93 -10.10
C PRO A 36 6.15 -1.90 -11.12
N ILE A 37 7.31 -1.29 -10.87
CA ILE A 37 8.00 -0.36 -11.76
C ILE A 37 9.50 -0.70 -11.78
N PRO A 38 10.14 -0.80 -12.98
CA PRO A 38 11.58 -1.01 -13.09
C PRO A 38 12.40 -0.01 -12.28
N ASP A 39 13.53 -0.46 -11.75
CA ASP A 39 14.45 0.27 -10.86
C ASP A 39 13.86 0.62 -9.48
N VAL A 40 12.63 1.13 -9.43
CA VAL A 40 11.96 1.55 -8.19
C VAL A 40 11.58 0.36 -7.33
N THR A 41 10.81 -0.59 -7.88
CA THR A 41 10.41 -1.79 -7.12
C THR A 41 11.63 -2.64 -6.76
N ASP A 42 12.63 -2.73 -7.64
CA ASP A 42 13.89 -3.45 -7.34
C ASP A 42 14.68 -2.79 -6.19
N PHE A 43 14.75 -1.46 -6.15
CA PHE A 43 15.31 -0.73 -5.01
C PHE A 43 14.56 -1.06 -3.71
N VAL A 44 13.23 -1.06 -3.74
CA VAL A 44 12.41 -1.39 -2.57
C VAL A 44 12.70 -2.82 -2.10
N LEU A 45 12.68 -3.80 -3.00
CA LEU A 45 12.95 -5.20 -2.67
C LEU A 45 14.34 -5.39 -2.06
N LYS A 46 15.37 -4.78 -2.67
CA LYS A 46 16.75 -4.82 -2.15
C LYS A 46 16.83 -4.21 -0.75
N THR A 47 16.16 -3.09 -0.53
CA THR A 47 16.14 -2.39 0.76
C THR A 47 15.40 -3.22 1.82
N LEU A 48 14.23 -3.78 1.52
CA LEU A 48 13.52 -4.65 2.46
C LEU A 48 14.36 -5.88 2.84
N LYS A 49 15.03 -6.49 1.85
CA LYS A 49 15.90 -7.65 2.06
C LYS A 49 17.05 -7.36 3.01
N SER A 50 17.68 -6.18 2.96
CA SER A 50 18.79 -5.82 3.86
C SER A 50 18.37 -5.70 5.32
N PHE A 51 17.08 -5.50 5.59
CA PHE A 51 16.51 -5.45 6.94
C PHE A 51 15.71 -6.70 7.32
N GLN A 52 15.76 -7.75 6.48
CA GLN A 52 14.93 -8.96 6.64
C GLN A 52 13.43 -8.64 6.78
N ALA A 53 12.99 -7.53 6.19
CA ALA A 53 11.64 -7.01 6.31
C ALA A 53 10.71 -7.64 5.25
N LYS A 54 9.47 -7.93 5.65
CA LYS A 54 8.38 -8.22 4.70
C LYS A 54 7.44 -7.04 4.59
N ALA A 55 6.73 -6.98 3.47
CA ALA A 55 5.84 -5.88 3.12
C ALA A 55 4.75 -6.39 2.16
N THR A 56 3.74 -5.57 1.93
CA THR A 56 2.64 -5.87 0.99
C THR A 56 2.61 -4.88 -0.17
N PHE A 57 2.56 -5.35 -1.41
CA PHE A 57 2.56 -4.53 -2.62
C PHE A 57 1.16 -4.52 -3.24
N PHE A 58 0.50 -3.36 -3.29
CA PHE A 58 -0.76 -3.14 -3.98
C PHE A 58 -0.47 -2.75 -5.42
N CYS A 59 -0.47 -3.75 -6.29
CA CYS A 59 -0.01 -3.60 -7.66
C CYS A 59 -1.12 -3.14 -8.60
N ILE A 60 -0.77 -2.28 -9.55
CA ILE A 60 -1.63 -1.90 -10.67
C ILE A 60 -1.55 -3.00 -11.73
N GLY A 61 -2.71 -3.45 -12.22
CA GLY A 61 -2.76 -4.55 -13.20
C GLY A 61 -2.06 -4.27 -14.53
N ASP A 62 -2.15 -3.04 -15.04
CA ASP A 62 -1.40 -2.61 -16.23
C ASP A 62 0.12 -2.71 -16.02
N ASN A 63 0.61 -2.38 -14.83
CA ASN A 63 2.02 -2.49 -14.48
C ASN A 63 2.47 -3.95 -14.33
N ILE A 64 1.64 -4.82 -13.74
CA ILE A 64 1.92 -6.27 -13.73
C ILE A 64 2.04 -6.81 -15.17
N THR A 65 1.16 -6.36 -16.07
CA THR A 65 1.17 -6.80 -17.48
C THR A 65 2.44 -6.35 -18.20
N LYS A 66 2.92 -5.15 -17.90
CA LYS A 66 4.14 -4.57 -18.49
C LYS A 66 5.43 -5.18 -17.93
N TYR A 67 5.42 -5.53 -16.64
CA TYR A 67 6.62 -5.95 -15.91
C TYR A 67 6.39 -7.24 -15.10
N PRO A 68 6.00 -8.34 -15.76
CA PRO A 68 5.64 -9.59 -15.07
C PRO A 68 6.83 -10.20 -14.31
N GLU A 69 8.06 -10.02 -14.80
CA GLU A 69 9.27 -10.51 -14.14
C GLU A 69 9.56 -9.78 -12.82
N ILE A 70 9.21 -8.50 -12.71
CA ILE A 70 9.35 -7.73 -11.46
C ILE A 70 8.27 -8.16 -10.48
N PHE A 71 7.03 -8.32 -10.97
CA PHE A 71 5.94 -8.87 -10.16
C PHE A 71 6.29 -10.25 -9.57
N GLN A 72 6.86 -11.14 -10.39
CA GLN A 72 7.29 -12.45 -9.92
C GLN A 72 8.39 -12.36 -8.86
N ARG A 73 9.34 -11.43 -8.99
CA ARG A 73 10.36 -11.18 -7.93
C ARG A 73 9.75 -10.76 -6.60
N VAL A 74 8.68 -9.97 -6.60
CA VAL A 74 7.95 -9.60 -5.37
C VAL A 74 7.40 -10.86 -4.69
N ILE A 75 6.79 -11.77 -5.47
CA ILE A 75 6.23 -13.04 -4.99
C ILE A 75 7.34 -13.97 -4.48
N ASP A 76 8.40 -14.17 -5.27
CA ASP A 76 9.49 -15.10 -4.95
C ASP A 76 10.27 -14.68 -3.69
N GLN A 77 10.30 -13.38 -3.40
CA GLN A 77 10.88 -12.85 -2.16
C GLN A 77 9.91 -12.92 -0.97
N GLY A 78 8.73 -13.50 -1.13
CA GLY A 78 7.77 -13.76 -0.04
C GLY A 78 7.07 -12.51 0.47
N HIS A 79 6.90 -11.50 -0.36
CA HIS A 79 6.09 -10.32 -0.03
C HIS A 79 4.60 -10.58 -0.30
N GLY A 80 3.74 -9.88 0.43
CA GLY A 80 2.29 -9.95 0.22
C GLY A 80 1.89 -9.21 -1.06
N ILE A 81 0.85 -9.69 -1.74
CA ILE A 81 0.29 -9.06 -2.94
C ILE A 81 -1.10 -8.50 -2.63
N GLY A 82 -1.36 -7.30 -3.14
CA GLY A 82 -2.64 -6.61 -3.08
C GLY A 82 -3.08 -6.13 -4.46
N ASN A 83 -4.39 -6.01 -4.66
CA ASN A 83 -5.00 -5.45 -5.86
C ASN A 83 -5.07 -3.92 -5.72
N HIS A 84 -4.68 -3.18 -6.76
CA HIS A 84 -4.80 -1.71 -6.84
C HIS A 84 -5.57 -1.22 -8.08
N THR A 85 -6.51 -2.03 -8.56
CA THR A 85 -7.21 -1.91 -9.85
C THR A 85 -6.28 -2.03 -11.06
N TYR A 86 -6.86 -2.22 -12.26
CA TYR A 86 -6.05 -2.42 -13.46
C TYR A 86 -5.45 -1.11 -14.00
N ASN A 87 -6.20 -0.01 -13.95
CA ASN A 87 -5.79 1.31 -14.48
C ASN A 87 -5.82 2.43 -13.43
N HIS A 88 -5.69 2.08 -12.14
CA HIS A 88 -5.65 3.06 -11.04
C HIS A 88 -6.87 4.01 -11.02
N LEU A 89 -8.07 3.45 -11.19
CA LEU A 89 -9.30 4.24 -11.32
C LEU A 89 -9.74 4.88 -10.00
N LYS A 90 -10.14 6.15 -10.06
CA LYS A 90 -10.69 6.90 -8.91
C LYS A 90 -12.10 6.43 -8.60
N GLY A 91 -12.30 5.67 -7.51
CA GLY A 91 -13.60 5.04 -7.21
C GLY A 91 -14.77 6.02 -7.19
N TRP A 92 -14.65 7.15 -6.48
CA TRP A 92 -15.72 8.18 -6.41
C TRP A 92 -16.06 8.86 -7.73
N LYS A 93 -15.18 8.79 -8.73
CA LYS A 93 -15.35 9.41 -10.05
C LYS A 93 -15.64 8.40 -11.16
N THR A 94 -15.75 7.12 -10.81
CA THR A 94 -15.95 6.01 -11.76
C THR A 94 -17.30 5.37 -11.51
N ALA A 95 -18.05 5.02 -12.57
CA ALA A 95 -19.27 4.22 -12.45
C ALA A 95 -18.97 2.85 -11.83
N ASP A 96 -19.93 2.27 -11.11
CA ASP A 96 -19.69 1.08 -10.29
C ASP A 96 -19.29 -0.13 -11.15
N GLU A 97 -20.03 -0.39 -12.23
CA GLU A 97 -19.73 -1.46 -13.20
C GLU A 97 -18.31 -1.32 -13.79
N LEU A 98 -17.93 -0.12 -14.24
CA LEU A 98 -16.60 0.14 -14.80
C LEU A 98 -15.50 -0.09 -13.75
N TYR A 99 -15.73 0.38 -12.52
CA TYR A 99 -14.79 0.18 -11.42
C TYR A 99 -14.63 -1.30 -11.08
N PHE A 100 -15.74 -2.04 -10.96
CA PHE A 100 -15.73 -3.46 -10.67
C PHE A 100 -15.07 -4.29 -11.77
N ARG A 101 -15.31 -3.94 -13.06
CA ARG A 101 -14.61 -4.58 -14.19
C ARG A 101 -13.10 -4.35 -14.10
N ASN A 102 -12.67 -3.13 -13.77
CA ASN A 102 -11.25 -2.78 -13.65
C ASN A 102 -10.59 -3.47 -12.45
N PHE A 103 -11.30 -3.54 -11.33
CA PHE A 103 -10.91 -4.34 -10.17
C PHE A 103 -10.74 -5.82 -10.53
N SER A 104 -11.75 -6.41 -11.18
CA SER A 104 -11.78 -7.83 -11.56
C SER A 104 -10.69 -8.18 -12.58
N GLN A 105 -10.35 -7.27 -13.48
CA GLN A 105 -9.25 -7.46 -14.43
C GLN A 105 -7.90 -7.56 -13.70
N CYS A 106 -7.63 -6.69 -12.72
CA CYS A 106 -6.44 -6.81 -11.87
C CYS A 106 -6.49 -8.06 -10.98
N GLN A 107 -7.67 -8.43 -10.50
CA GLN A 107 -7.86 -9.59 -9.62
C GLN A 107 -7.47 -10.91 -10.29
N LYS A 108 -7.67 -11.03 -11.61
CA LYS A 108 -7.21 -12.19 -12.39
C LYS A 108 -5.69 -12.36 -12.39
N LEU A 109 -4.93 -11.27 -12.18
CA LEU A 109 -3.48 -11.28 -12.14
C LEU A 109 -2.94 -11.50 -10.72
N THR A 110 -3.57 -10.86 -9.73
CA THR A 110 -3.07 -10.85 -8.36
C THR A 110 -3.55 -12.04 -7.52
N ALA A 111 -4.74 -12.59 -7.81
CA ALA A 111 -5.36 -13.70 -7.10
C ALA A 111 -5.36 -13.58 -5.55
N THR A 112 -5.37 -12.34 -5.05
CA THR A 112 -5.21 -12.02 -3.62
C THR A 112 -6.55 -11.81 -2.92
N ASN A 113 -6.55 -11.80 -1.59
CA ASN A 113 -7.67 -11.37 -0.76
C ASN A 113 -7.49 -9.93 -0.21
N LEU A 114 -6.49 -9.18 -0.69
CA LEU A 114 -6.23 -7.80 -0.27
C LEU A 114 -6.52 -6.82 -1.41
N PHE A 115 -7.25 -5.76 -1.11
CA PHE A 115 -7.53 -4.69 -2.06
C PHE A 115 -7.33 -3.34 -1.42
N ARG A 116 -6.63 -2.43 -2.09
CA ARG A 116 -6.60 -1.01 -1.72
C ARG A 116 -7.22 -0.18 -2.84
N PRO A 117 -8.23 0.64 -2.57
CA PRO A 117 -8.79 1.50 -3.59
C PRO A 117 -7.82 2.64 -3.90
N PRO A 118 -7.54 2.93 -5.20
CA PRO A 118 -6.77 4.10 -5.61
C PRO A 118 -7.20 5.38 -4.89
N TYR A 119 -6.21 6.16 -4.45
CA TYR A 119 -6.41 7.42 -3.71
C TYR A 119 -7.17 7.27 -2.37
N GLY A 120 -7.39 6.05 -1.88
CA GLY A 120 -8.25 5.76 -0.74
C GLY A 120 -9.72 6.12 -0.96
N ARG A 121 -10.18 6.15 -2.21
CA ARG A 121 -11.55 6.57 -2.57
C ARG A 121 -12.34 5.41 -3.15
N ILE A 122 -13.36 4.97 -2.41
CA ILE A 122 -14.29 3.93 -2.83
C ILE A 122 -15.71 4.25 -2.34
N LYS A 123 -16.72 3.86 -3.13
CA LYS A 123 -18.14 4.01 -2.76
C LYS A 123 -18.64 2.78 -2.00
N LYS A 124 -19.67 2.94 -1.15
CA LYS A 124 -20.33 1.80 -0.47
C LYS A 124 -20.92 0.78 -1.45
N SER A 125 -21.42 1.22 -2.60
CA SER A 125 -21.92 0.34 -3.65
C SER A 125 -20.80 -0.51 -4.26
N GLN A 126 -19.64 0.07 -4.55
CA GLN A 126 -18.45 -0.64 -5.02
C GLN A 126 -17.94 -1.66 -3.98
N ILE A 127 -17.90 -1.29 -2.69
CA ILE A 127 -17.57 -2.22 -1.60
C ILE A 127 -18.53 -3.42 -1.61
N LYS A 128 -19.84 -3.15 -1.70
CA LYS A 128 -20.88 -4.20 -1.71
C LYS A 128 -20.74 -5.13 -2.91
N GLU A 129 -20.47 -4.59 -4.09
CA GLU A 129 -20.30 -5.36 -5.32
C GLU A 129 -19.06 -6.27 -5.25
N ILE A 130 -17.92 -5.72 -4.81
CA ILE A 130 -16.69 -6.50 -4.59
C ILE A 130 -16.95 -7.62 -3.56
N GLY A 131 -17.57 -7.31 -2.42
CA GLY A 131 -17.84 -8.28 -1.37
C GLY A 131 -18.81 -9.40 -1.78
N LYS A 132 -19.73 -9.14 -2.72
CA LYS A 132 -20.61 -10.19 -3.27
C LYS A 132 -19.84 -11.23 -4.08
N CYS A 133 -18.88 -10.78 -4.90
CA CYS A 133 -18.10 -11.66 -5.77
C CYS A 133 -16.86 -12.25 -5.08
N TYR A 134 -16.33 -11.54 -4.09
CA TYR A 134 -15.11 -11.89 -3.35
C TYR A 134 -15.36 -11.74 -1.85
N PRO A 135 -16.09 -12.69 -1.21
CA PRO A 135 -16.55 -12.56 0.17
C PRO A 135 -15.41 -12.45 1.20
N ASN A 136 -14.22 -12.95 0.86
CA ASN A 136 -13.03 -12.89 1.72
C ASN A 136 -12.14 -11.67 1.45
N MET A 137 -12.55 -10.76 0.55
CA MET A 137 -11.76 -9.59 0.18
C MET A 137 -11.69 -8.58 1.33
N LYS A 138 -10.47 -8.27 1.77
CA LYS A 138 -10.19 -7.25 2.77
C LYS A 138 -9.80 -5.96 2.07
N ILE A 139 -10.56 -4.91 2.33
CA ILE A 139 -10.24 -3.58 1.81
C ILE A 139 -9.33 -2.88 2.80
N ILE A 140 -8.10 -2.64 2.37
CA ILE A 140 -6.99 -2.12 3.15
C ILE A 140 -6.84 -0.63 2.90
N MET A 141 -6.99 0.16 3.96
CA MET A 141 -6.68 1.57 4.01
C MET A 141 -5.29 1.75 4.64
N TRP A 142 -5.08 2.80 5.42
CA TRP A 142 -3.81 3.02 6.08
C TRP A 142 -3.95 3.77 7.39
N ASP A 143 -2.95 3.61 8.23
CA ASP A 143 -2.82 4.34 9.47
C ASP A 143 -1.97 5.60 9.27
N VAL A 144 -0.89 5.46 8.50
CA VAL A 144 0.12 6.48 8.21
C VAL A 144 0.37 6.56 6.70
N LEU A 145 0.38 7.78 6.15
CA LEU A 145 0.71 8.08 4.77
C LEU A 145 2.04 8.84 4.74
N SER A 146 3.06 8.30 4.06
CA SER A 146 4.39 8.90 4.04
C SER A 146 4.42 10.30 3.41
N GLY A 147 3.63 10.48 2.33
CA GLY A 147 3.59 11.70 1.52
C GLY A 147 4.62 11.70 0.39
N ASP A 148 5.30 10.59 0.13
CA ASP A 148 6.29 10.42 -0.94
C ASP A 148 5.79 10.78 -2.35
N PHE A 149 4.51 10.60 -2.64
CA PHE A 149 3.89 10.99 -3.92
C PHE A 149 3.79 12.51 -4.14
N ASP A 150 4.04 13.33 -3.11
CA ASP A 150 4.00 14.79 -3.19
C ASP A 150 5.38 15.35 -3.54
N ILE A 151 5.55 15.73 -4.81
CA ILE A 151 6.80 16.28 -5.34
C ILE A 151 7.21 17.62 -4.72
N ASN A 152 6.33 18.27 -3.96
CA ASN A 152 6.68 19.49 -3.23
C ASN A 152 7.15 19.21 -1.79
N LEU A 153 6.92 17.99 -1.30
CA LEU A 153 7.41 17.56 0.02
C LEU A 153 8.90 17.24 -0.07
N ALA A 154 9.70 17.80 0.83
CA ALA A 154 11.12 17.43 0.91
C ALA A 154 11.29 15.97 1.37
N PRO A 155 12.27 15.20 0.85
CA PRO A 155 12.47 13.80 1.21
C PRO A 155 12.59 13.53 2.72
N HIS A 156 13.25 14.40 3.48
CA HIS A 156 13.35 14.27 4.93
C HIS A 156 12.00 14.44 5.66
N LYS A 157 11.08 15.23 5.13
CA LYS A 157 9.72 15.37 5.69
C LYS A 157 8.88 14.12 5.49
N CYS A 158 9.10 13.37 4.40
CA CYS A 158 8.50 12.05 4.22
C CYS A 158 8.91 11.09 5.35
N PHE A 159 10.21 11.05 5.68
CA PHE A 159 10.71 10.28 6.81
C PHE A 159 10.12 10.75 8.16
N GLU A 160 10.13 12.07 8.43
CA GLU A 160 9.57 12.65 9.66
C GLU A 160 8.08 12.30 9.85
N ASN A 161 7.29 12.37 8.77
CA ASN A 161 5.88 11.99 8.77
C ASN A 161 5.69 10.56 9.28
N VAL A 162 6.53 9.64 8.79
CA VAL A 162 6.43 8.23 9.15
C VAL A 162 6.82 8.00 10.61
N ILE A 163 7.97 8.51 11.06
CA ILE A 163 8.45 8.24 12.43
C ILE A 163 7.61 8.92 13.51
N LYS A 164 7.00 10.07 13.20
CA LYS A 164 6.17 10.82 14.15
C LYS A 164 4.81 10.15 14.42
N HIS A 165 4.26 9.46 13.43
CA HIS A 165 2.86 9.02 13.45
C HIS A 165 2.69 7.49 13.55
N THR A 166 3.77 6.74 13.39
CA THR A 166 3.76 5.28 13.46
C THR A 166 3.75 4.80 14.91
N VAL A 167 2.86 3.85 15.18
CA VAL A 167 2.77 3.08 16.43
C VAL A 167 2.61 1.59 16.10
N ASN A 168 2.61 0.72 17.11
CA ASN A 168 2.37 -0.72 16.98
C ASN A 168 1.18 -1.02 16.03
N GLY A 169 1.31 -1.97 15.11
CA GLY A 169 0.27 -2.35 14.16
C GLY A 169 -0.04 -1.33 13.07
N SER A 170 0.75 -0.27 12.90
CA SER A 170 0.48 0.71 11.85
C SER A 170 0.64 0.10 10.47
N VAL A 171 -0.33 0.39 9.59
CA VAL A 171 -0.22 0.18 8.15
C VAL A 171 0.29 1.48 7.54
N ILE A 172 1.47 1.43 6.92
CA ILE A 172 2.16 2.60 6.39
C ILE A 172 2.16 2.52 4.87
N VAL A 173 1.77 3.60 4.19
CA VAL A 173 1.80 3.67 2.72
C VAL A 173 3.04 4.42 2.25
N PHE A 174 3.77 3.75 1.38
CA PHE A 174 4.70 4.32 0.41
C PHE A 174 4.19 3.99 -1.00
N HIS A 175 4.76 4.61 -2.03
CA HIS A 175 4.45 4.34 -3.43
C HIS A 175 5.73 3.94 -4.15
N ASP A 176 5.76 2.77 -4.79
CA ASP A 176 6.88 2.31 -5.62
C ASP A 176 6.70 2.75 -7.09
N SER A 177 6.52 4.07 -7.27
CA SER A 177 6.36 4.73 -8.57
C SER A 177 7.49 5.73 -8.85
N LEU A 178 7.74 6.02 -10.14
CA LEU A 178 8.76 7.00 -10.56
C LEU A 178 8.55 8.38 -9.91
N LYS A 179 7.29 8.79 -9.72
CA LYS A 179 6.94 10.08 -9.12
C LYS A 179 7.37 10.16 -7.65
N ALA A 180 7.26 9.06 -6.91
CA ALA A 180 7.56 9.00 -5.49
C ALA A 180 9.03 8.70 -5.19
N PHE A 181 9.79 8.20 -6.19
CA PHE A 181 11.07 7.56 -5.97
C PHE A 181 12.10 8.42 -5.22
N ASP A 182 12.26 9.70 -5.58
CA ASP A 182 13.20 10.63 -4.91
C ASP A 182 12.95 10.74 -3.39
N ARG A 183 11.68 10.72 -2.95
CA ARG A 183 11.33 10.73 -1.51
C ARG A 183 11.42 9.35 -0.89
N LEU A 184 11.02 8.33 -1.64
CA LEU A 184 11.05 6.93 -1.22
C LEU A 184 12.48 6.46 -0.93
N GLU A 185 13.41 6.72 -1.85
CA GLU A 185 14.83 6.35 -1.74
C GLU A 185 15.46 6.92 -0.48
N TYR A 186 15.09 8.15 -0.12
CA TYR A 186 15.52 8.75 1.13
C TYR A 186 14.83 8.13 2.36
N ALA A 187 13.50 8.04 2.34
CA ALA A 187 12.71 7.77 3.53
C ALA A 187 12.70 6.29 3.93
N LEU A 188 12.55 5.37 2.99
CA LEU A 188 12.39 3.94 3.27
C LEU A 188 13.55 3.33 4.08
N PRO A 189 14.84 3.44 3.66
CA PRO A 189 15.93 2.84 4.43
C PRO A 189 16.05 3.43 5.84
N ARG A 190 15.81 4.75 5.99
CA ARG A 190 15.85 5.44 7.29
C ARG A 190 14.69 5.01 8.18
N THR A 191 13.49 4.83 7.63
CA THR A 191 12.33 4.30 8.35
C THR A 191 12.60 2.88 8.84
N LEU A 192 13.10 2.00 7.97
CA LEU A 192 13.43 0.62 8.33
C LEU A 192 14.47 0.60 9.47
N GLN A 193 15.57 1.34 9.32
CA GLN A 193 16.60 1.45 10.35
C GLN A 193 16.04 1.96 11.68
N TYR A 194 15.32 3.09 11.67
CA TYR A 194 14.79 3.72 12.87
C TYR A 194 13.91 2.78 13.71
N PHE A 195 13.03 2.03 13.05
CA PHE A 195 12.11 1.11 13.73
C PHE A 195 12.77 -0.23 14.08
N HIS A 196 13.68 -0.74 13.23
CA HIS A 196 14.46 -1.92 13.53
C HIS A 196 15.28 -1.74 14.83
N GLU A 197 15.98 -0.61 14.98
CA GLU A 197 16.74 -0.26 16.19
C GLU A 197 15.86 -0.16 17.46
N ARG A 198 14.55 0.00 17.30
CA ARG A 198 13.57 0.09 18.39
C ARG A 198 12.86 -1.24 18.67
N GLY A 199 13.30 -2.30 18.01
CA GLY A 199 12.79 -3.66 18.16
C GLY A 199 11.46 -3.89 17.46
N TYR A 200 11.17 -3.17 16.38
CA TYR A 200 10.02 -3.48 15.52
C TYR A 200 10.37 -4.53 14.47
N THR A 201 9.41 -5.41 14.17
CA THR A 201 9.43 -6.30 13.02
C THR A 201 8.54 -5.76 11.90
N PHE A 202 8.76 -6.25 10.68
CA PHE A 202 8.01 -5.85 9.49
C PHE A 202 7.39 -7.06 8.81
N GLU A 203 6.06 -7.09 8.73
CA GLU A 203 5.29 -8.23 8.28
C GLU A 203 4.33 -7.89 7.12
N THR A 204 3.86 -8.93 6.43
CA THR A 204 2.79 -8.84 5.44
C THR A 204 1.41 -8.71 6.11
N LEU A 205 0.43 -8.14 5.42
CA LEU A 205 -0.92 -7.87 5.94
C LEU A 205 -1.79 -9.11 6.20
#